data_AF-A0A7S2SFW0-F1
#
_entry.id   AF-A0A7S2SFW0-F1
#
_cell.length_a   1.000
_cell.length_b   1.000
_cell.length_c   1.000
_cell.angle_alpha   90.00
_cell.angle_beta   90.00
_cell.angle_gamma   90.00
#
_symmetry.space_group_name_H-M   'P 1'
#
loop_
_entity.id
_entity.type
_entity.pdbx_description
1 polymer ?
#
loop_
_entity_poly.entity_id
_entity_poly.type
_entity_poly.pdbx_seq_one_letter_code
_entity_poly.pdbx_strand_id
1 'polypeptide(L)'
;NLRSLGVPSWICKYNGKPFLIKRSGVTGHLFRHPSNNVLEYDVTLLPFPYIFKQAMSYLKDHYFKLLLINFAFVIEGRDNSELPECLIGDGLQLCYPDMDNL
;
A
#
# COMPACT_ATOMS: atom_id res chain seq x y z
N ASN A 1 -4.75 1.59 18.38
CA ASN A 1 -5.14 3.01 18.38
C ASN A 1 -4.16 3.74 17.46
N LEU A 2 -4.59 4.40 16.38
CA LEU A 2 -3.67 5.01 15.41
C LEU A 2 -2.72 6.04 16.05
N ARG A 3 -3.15 6.74 17.11
CA ARG A 3 -2.28 7.67 17.86
C ARG A 3 -1.08 6.98 18.51
N SER A 4 -1.25 5.75 18.99
CA SER A 4 -0.15 4.99 19.62
C SER A 4 0.83 4.42 18.61
N LEU A 5 0.50 4.45 17.31
CA LEU A 5 1.35 4.03 16.21
C LEU A 5 2.14 5.21 15.60
N GLY A 6 2.08 6.40 16.19
CA GLY A 6 2.86 7.56 15.74
C GLY A 6 2.44 8.17 14.40
N VAL A 7 1.30 7.75 13.82
CA VAL A 7 0.85 8.29 12.53
C VAL A 7 0.47 9.77 12.62
N PRO A 8 0.60 10.55 11.52
CA PRO A 8 0.40 12.00 11.51
C PRO A 8 -0.94 12.44 12.07
N SER A 9 -0.98 13.64 12.67
CA SER A 9 -2.16 14.18 13.33
C SER A 9 -3.39 14.30 12.41
N TRP A 10 -3.19 14.50 11.11
CA TRP A 10 -4.27 14.53 10.11
C TRP A 10 -4.87 13.14 9.84
N ILE A 11 -4.07 12.07 9.91
CA ILE A 11 -4.56 10.67 9.89
C ILE A 11 -5.22 10.33 11.22
N CYS A 12 -4.69 10.83 12.34
CA CYS A 12 -5.34 10.66 13.65
C CYS A 12 -6.69 11.38 13.78
N LYS A 13 -6.95 12.41 12.96
CA LYS A 13 -8.27 13.06 12.81
C LYS A 13 -9.24 12.22 11.99
N TYR A 14 -8.74 11.20 11.28
CA TYR A 14 -9.57 10.21 10.59
C TYR A 14 -10.32 9.39 11.64
N ASN A 15 -11.61 9.70 11.82
CA ASN A 15 -12.45 9.22 12.92
C ASN A 15 -12.88 7.75 12.81
N GLY A 16 -12.04 6.88 12.26
CA GLY A 16 -12.40 5.48 12.00
C GLY A 16 -13.68 5.32 11.16
N LYS A 17 -14.14 6.38 10.48
CA LYS A 17 -15.22 6.26 9.51
C LYS A 17 -14.68 5.35 8.42
N PRO A 18 -15.36 4.24 8.10
CA PRO A 18 -14.87 3.30 7.11
C PRO A 18 -14.58 4.07 5.84
N PHE A 19 -13.31 4.09 5.42
CA PHE A 19 -12.99 4.39 4.03
C PHE A 19 -13.86 3.43 3.23
N LEU A 20 -14.75 3.94 2.38
CA LEU A 20 -15.66 3.12 1.61
C LEU A 20 -14.85 2.44 0.49
N ILE A 21 -14.06 1.46 0.90
CA ILE A 21 -13.43 0.40 0.12
C ILE A 21 -14.59 -0.48 -0.36
N LYS A 22 -15.39 0.01 -1.30
CA LYS A 22 -16.60 -0.68 -1.74
C LYS A 22 -16.67 -0.90 -3.24
N ARG A 23 -15.71 -0.37 -4.01
CA ARG A 23 -15.68 -0.54 -5.46
C ARG A 23 -14.34 -1.13 -5.87
N SER A 24 -14.40 -2.38 -6.31
CA SER A 24 -13.29 -3.04 -6.98
C SER A 24 -12.81 -2.16 -8.14
N GLY A 25 -11.50 -1.92 -8.21
CA GLY A 25 -10.89 -1.06 -9.24
C GLY A 25 -11.04 0.46 -9.05
N VAL A 26 -11.60 0.95 -7.93
CA VAL A 26 -11.75 2.41 -7.67
C VAL A 26 -11.12 2.88 -6.36
N THR A 27 -11.32 2.16 -5.26
CA THR A 27 -10.81 2.58 -3.93
C THR A 27 -9.91 1.57 -3.23
N GLY A 28 -9.94 0.29 -3.63
CA GLY A 28 -9.13 -0.78 -3.03
C GLY A 28 -9.95 -1.90 -2.38
N HIS A 29 -9.26 -2.84 -1.72
CA HIS A 29 -9.78 -3.92 -0.86
C HIS A 29 -8.87 -4.14 0.36
N LEU A 30 -9.44 -4.60 1.47
CA LEU A 30 -8.68 -5.00 2.67
C LEU A 30 -8.95 -6.47 2.95
N PHE A 31 -7.91 -7.30 2.85
CA PHE A 31 -7.98 -8.72 3.17
C PHE A 31 -7.24 -9.00 4.47
N ARG A 32 -7.88 -9.77 5.35
CA ARG A 32 -7.25 -10.24 6.59
C ARG A 32 -6.96 -11.71 6.44
N HIS A 33 -5.72 -12.10 6.71
CA HIS A 33 -5.25 -13.48 6.66
C HIS A 33 -4.80 -13.94 8.06
N PRO A 34 -5.74 -14.35 8.94
CA PRO A 34 -5.44 -14.63 10.35
C PRO A 34 -4.42 -15.75 10.55
N SER A 35 -4.39 -16.75 9.66
CA SER A 35 -3.44 -17.86 9.70
C SER A 35 -1.99 -17.39 9.57
N ASN A 36 -1.76 -16.28 8.87
CA ASN A 36 -0.44 -15.77 8.55
C ASN A 36 -0.09 -14.53 9.38
N ASN A 37 -1.02 -14.04 10.23
CA ASN A 37 -0.95 -12.74 10.91
C ASN A 37 -0.67 -11.57 9.94
N VAL A 38 -1.16 -11.68 8.69
CA VAL A 38 -0.96 -10.68 7.64
C VAL A 38 -2.25 -9.91 7.39
N LEU A 39 -2.08 -8.62 7.13
CA LEU A 39 -3.10 -7.73 6.58
C LEU A 39 -2.65 -7.34 5.17
N GLU A 40 -3.50 -7.60 4.18
CA GLU A 40 -3.25 -7.23 2.79
C GLU A 40 -4.16 -6.07 2.42
N TYR A 41 -3.58 -5.05 1.79
CA TYR A 41 -4.28 -3.86 1.35
C TYR A 41 -4.05 -3.66 -0.14
N ASP A 42 -5.10 -3.87 -0.91
CA ASP A 42 -5.16 -3.48 -2.32
C ASP A 42 -5.73 -2.06 -2.38
N VAL A 43 -5.11 -1.16 -3.14
CA VAL A 43 -5.58 0.22 -3.26
C VAL A 43 -5.26 0.82 -4.62
N THR A 44 -6.29 1.27 -5.32
CA THR A 44 -6.13 2.07 -6.53
C THR A 44 -5.84 3.52 -6.14
N LEU A 45 -4.60 3.95 -6.33
CA LEU A 45 -4.13 5.28 -5.93
C LEU A 45 -4.21 6.32 -7.06
N LEU A 46 -4.53 5.89 -8.29
CA LEU A 46 -4.70 6.75 -9.46
C LEU A 46 -5.67 7.93 -9.20
N PRO A 47 -6.80 7.76 -8.49
CA PRO A 47 -7.70 8.87 -8.19
C PRO A 47 -7.22 9.79 -7.05
N PHE A 48 -6.23 9.36 -6.25
CA PHE A 48 -5.80 10.05 -5.02
C PHE A 48 -4.29 10.35 -4.99
N PRO A 49 -3.70 10.96 -6.04
CA PRO A 49 -2.25 11.12 -6.15
C PRO A 49 -1.66 11.99 -5.03
N TYR A 50 -2.40 12.98 -4.52
CA TYR A 50 -1.92 13.86 -3.46
C TYR A 50 -1.82 13.13 -2.12
N ILE A 51 -2.85 12.36 -1.75
CA ILE A 51 -2.87 11.58 -0.52
C ILE A 51 -1.77 10.51 -0.57
N PHE A 52 -1.60 9.87 -1.73
CA PHE A 52 -0.53 8.89 -1.92
C PHE A 52 0.85 9.51 -1.72
N LYS A 53 1.13 10.66 -2.35
CA LYS A 53 2.41 11.36 -2.18
C LYS A 53 2.69 11.72 -0.72
N GLN A 54 1.68 12.22 0.01
CA GLN A 54 1.84 12.53 1.43
C GLN A 54 2.10 11.27 2.28
N ALA A 55 1.37 10.19 2.03
CA ALA A 55 1.54 8.93 2.74
C ALA A 55 2.93 8.33 2.47
N MET A 56 3.35 8.31 1.22
CA MET A 56 4.67 7.80 0.83
C MET A 56 5.82 8.65 1.38
N SER A 57 5.68 9.98 1.41
CA SER A 57 6.68 10.84 2.06
C SER A 57 6.82 10.50 3.55
N TYR A 58 5.70 10.33 4.24
CA TYR A 58 5.72 9.95 5.65
C TYR A 58 6.33 8.56 5.88
N LEU A 59 5.99 7.56 5.06
CA LEU A 59 6.61 6.23 5.15
C LEU A 59 8.12 6.29 4.87
N LYS A 60 8.53 7.08 3.88
CA LYS A 60 9.92 7.29 3.51
C LYS A 60 10.73 7.84 4.69
N ASP A 61 10.20 8.86 5.37
CA ASP A 61 10.92 9.55 6.45
C ASP A 61 10.95 8.76 7.77
N HIS A 62 9.99 7.87 8.01
CA HIS A 62 9.81 7.22 9.32
C HIS A 62 9.94 5.69 9.35
N TYR A 63 9.66 5.00 8.24
CA TYR A 63 9.50 3.55 8.24
C TYR A 63 10.37 2.82 7.23
N PHE A 64 10.85 3.45 6.16
CA PHE A 64 11.60 2.75 5.11
C PHE A 64 12.81 1.96 5.65
N LYS A 65 13.55 2.50 6.62
CA LYS A 65 14.68 1.80 7.29
C LYS A 65 14.26 0.54 8.07
N LEU A 66 12.96 0.34 8.30
CA LEU A 66 12.40 -0.79 9.04
C LEU A 66 11.63 -1.77 8.12
N LEU A 67 11.49 -1.45 6.83
CA LEU A 67 10.67 -2.22 5.89
C LEU A 67 11.53 -3.11 4.99
N LEU A 68 11.01 -4.30 4.69
CA LEU A 68 11.38 -5.07 3.51
C LEU A 68 10.35 -4.76 2.42
N ILE A 69 10.78 -4.22 1.29
CA ILE A 69 9.89 -3.78 0.23
C ILE A 69 10.13 -4.64 -1.01
N ASN A 70 9.11 -5.35 -1.48
CA ASN A 70 9.15 -6.09 -2.72
C ASN A 70 8.42 -5.31 -3.81
N PHE A 71 9.11 -5.00 -4.91
CA PHE A 71 8.55 -4.37 -6.09
C PHE A 71 8.41 -5.42 -7.19
N ALA A 72 7.22 -5.51 -7.76
CA ALA A 72 6.97 -6.33 -8.92
C ALA A 72 6.12 -5.55 -9.91
N PHE A 73 6.32 -5.81 -11.20
CA PHE A 73 5.46 -5.29 -12.25
C PHE A 73 4.50 -6.40 -12.67
N VAL A 74 3.23 -6.07 -12.80
CA VAL A 74 2.19 -6.97 -13.28
C VAL A 74 1.47 -6.31 -14.44
N ILE A 75 1.04 -7.11 -15.41
CA ILE A 75 0.04 -6.67 -16.38
C ILE A 75 -1.32 -6.91 -15.74
N GLU A 76 -2.03 -5.84 -15.44
CA GLU A 76 -3.41 -5.89 -14.93
C GLU A 76 -4.36 -6.35 -16.05
N GLY A 77 -5.09 -7.44 -15.79
CA GLY A 77 -6.19 -7.89 -16.63
C GLY A 77 -7.48 -7.16 -16.24
N ARG A 78 -8.11 -6.46 -17.19
CA ARG A 78 -9.31 -5.63 -16.97
C ARG A 78 -10.62 -6.34 -17.27
N ASP A 79 -10.58 -7.42 -18.05
CA ASP A 79 -11.73 -8.22 -18.44
C ASP A 79 -11.44 -9.71 -18.18
N ASN A 80 -12.46 -10.50 -17.85
CA ASN A 80 -12.33 -11.94 -17.63
C ASN A 80 -11.87 -12.70 -18.88
N SER A 81 -11.95 -12.08 -20.06
CA SER A 81 -11.42 -12.61 -21.33
C SER A 81 -9.91 -12.38 -21.52
N GLU A 82 -9.30 -11.53 -20.69
CA GLU A 82 -7.86 -11.28 -20.73
C GLU A 82 -7.08 -12.40 -20.02
N LEU A 83 -5.81 -12.57 -20.39
CA LEU A 83 -4.92 -13.55 -19.77
C LEU A 83 -4.75 -13.24 -18.26
N PRO A 84 -4.54 -14.27 -17.42
CA PRO A 84 -4.34 -14.08 -15.99
C PRO A 84 -3.18 -13.12 -15.72
N GLU A 85 -3.29 -12.34 -14.63
CA GLU A 85 -2.26 -11.40 -14.22
C GLU A 85 -0.91 -12.11 -14.08
N CYS A 86 0.02 -11.73 -14.95
CA CYS A 86 1.37 -12.29 -14.97
C CYS A 86 2.35 -11.27 -14.40
N LEU A 87 3.17 -11.73 -13.45
CA LEU A 87 4.31 -10.98 -12.94
C LEU A 87 5.39 -10.92 -14.02
N ILE A 88 5.87 -9.73 -14.34
CA ILE A 88 6.94 -9.50 -15.30
C ILE A 88 8.27 -9.45 -14.54
N GLY A 89 9.16 -10.40 -14.87
CA GLY A 89 10.52 -10.49 -14.32
C GLY A 89 10.57 -11.11 -12.93
N ASP A 90 11.73 -11.01 -12.29
CA ASP A 90 11.89 -11.36 -10.88
C ASP A 90 11.63 -10.10 -10.05
N GLY A 91 10.75 -10.21 -9.04
CA GLY A 91 10.46 -9.10 -8.14
C GLY A 91 11.74 -8.56 -7.47
N LEU A 92 11.89 -7.24 -7.42
CA LEU A 92 13.01 -6.58 -6.76
C LEU A 92 12.72 -6.44 -5.27
N GLN A 93 13.55 -7.01 -4.41
CA GLN A 93 13.50 -6.79 -2.97
C GLN A 93 14.48 -5.70 -2.55
N LEU A 94 13.96 -4.63 -1.94
CA LEU A 94 14.74 -3.64 -1.21
C LEU A 94 14.71 -3.97 0.28
N CYS A 95 15.89 -4.24 0.83
CA CYS A 95 16.05 -4.54 2.25
C CYS A 95 16.41 -3.27 3.02
N TYR A 96 15.51 -2.82 3.91
CA TYR A 96 15.75 -1.71 4.83
C TYR A 96 16.30 -0.44 4.14
N PRO A 97 15.63 0.08 3.09
CA PRO A 97 16.13 1.20 2.31
C PRO A 97 16.41 2.43 3.17
N ASP A 98 17.63 2.95 3.10
CA ASP A 98 18.05 4.20 3.72
C ASP A 98 18.17 5.30 2.66
N MET A 99 17.21 6.22 2.67
CA MET A 99 17.11 7.29 1.68
C MET A 99 18.05 8.46 1.94
N ASP A 100 18.68 8.53 3.12
CA ASP A 100 19.62 9.61 3.48
C ASP A 100 21.07 9.29 3.05
N ASN A 101 21.34 8.02 2.73
CA ASN A 101 22.67 7.50 2.38
C ASN A 101 22.74 7.01 0.91
N LEU A 102 21.84 7.50 0.06
CA LEU A 102 21.74 7.19 -1.37
C LEU A 102 22.58 8.14 -2.24
#